data_AF-A0A8H8DEL0-F1
#
_entry.id   AF-A0A8H8DEL0-F1
#
_cell.length_a   1.000
_cell.length_b   1.000
_cell.length_c   1.000
_cell.angle_alpha   90.00
_cell.angle_beta   90.00
_cell.angle_gamma   90.00
#
_symmetry.space_group_name_H-M   'P 1'
#
loop_
_entity.id
_entity.type
_entity.pdbx_description
1 polymer ?
#
loop_
_entity_poly.entity_id
_entity_poly.type
_entity_poly.pdbx_seq_one_letter_code
_entity_poly.pdbx_strand_id
1 'polypeptide(L)'
;MFSKLKSKVTGSSESNTPSASETSSLKNTSSPDSSTSTVVNNNNGNSSKSKSKESVDLGPPRYIPFEAPSADSHIPKEHKLTDEEKTKYLKVLKHFQNPDLLIADSEEHHKHKHNTDSKKSALTIEEKSWLTRECFLRYLRATKWHVDEAIDRIEMTLAWRREFGINHILEKDNIVNGELTSPENETGKEVILGYDNDSRPCLYLKPGRQNTKTSQRQVQHLVYMLEKVIDYMPSGQDSLALLIDFKAHPVGTQGGKIPPVGIGRQVLHILQTHYPERLGKALLTNIPWVGWTFLKIIHPFIDPLTREKLVFDQPFVNYVPNVQLDKDFQGDVNFIYDHEQYWPKMIEIAEVKKQQYFERFEKFGACVGLSEVDLRGDNEELTHPVDSI
;
A
#
# COMPACT_ATOMS: atom_id res chain seq x y z
N MET A 1 14.03 -40.64 19.39
CA MET A 1 13.84 -41.93 18.70
C MET A 1 13.77 -41.62 17.21
N PHE A 2 14.67 -42.25 16.43
CA PHE A 2 14.92 -42.12 14.98
C PHE A 2 15.63 -40.86 14.45
N SER A 3 16.92 -41.07 14.20
CA SER A 3 17.82 -40.29 13.35
C SER A 3 17.99 -40.97 11.99
N LYS A 4 18.56 -40.22 11.02
CA LYS A 4 19.19 -40.63 9.75
C LYS A 4 18.27 -40.76 8.54
N LEU A 5 18.54 -39.92 7.52
CA LEU A 5 19.14 -40.38 6.25
C LEU A 5 19.56 -39.18 5.37
N LYS A 6 20.88 -39.00 5.22
CA LYS A 6 21.55 -38.35 4.09
C LYS A 6 22.45 -39.41 3.45
N SER A 7 22.34 -39.65 2.13
CA SER A 7 23.47 -39.60 1.19
C SER A 7 23.12 -40.13 -0.21
N LYS A 8 23.57 -39.37 -1.23
CA LYS A 8 24.20 -39.76 -2.52
C LYS A 8 23.52 -40.81 -3.40
N VAL A 9 23.30 -40.46 -4.68
CA VAL A 9 23.92 -41.11 -5.86
C VAL A 9 24.08 -40.08 -6.99
N THR A 10 25.20 -40.17 -7.71
CA THR A 10 25.66 -39.40 -8.90
C THR A 10 25.64 -40.28 -10.16
N GLY A 11 25.48 -39.68 -11.35
CA GLY A 11 25.83 -40.21 -12.69
C GLY A 11 24.74 -41.08 -13.34
N SER A 12 24.54 -41.16 -14.66
CA SER A 12 25.18 -40.60 -15.87
C SER A 12 24.26 -40.87 -17.08
N SER A 13 24.47 -40.12 -18.16
CA SER A 13 24.08 -40.31 -19.57
C SER A 13 23.47 -41.66 -20.02
N GLU A 14 22.44 -41.63 -20.87
CA GLU A 14 22.52 -42.07 -22.27
C GLU A 14 21.22 -41.86 -23.07
N SER A 15 21.44 -41.57 -24.35
CA SER A 15 20.52 -41.41 -25.47
C SER A 15 19.63 -42.61 -25.76
N ASN A 16 18.43 -42.39 -26.32
CA ASN A 16 17.90 -43.21 -27.42
C ASN A 16 16.68 -42.56 -28.11
N THR A 17 16.88 -42.17 -29.36
CA THR A 17 15.87 -42.08 -30.42
C THR A 17 15.70 -43.44 -31.11
N PRO A 18 14.50 -43.75 -31.63
CA PRO A 18 14.37 -44.01 -33.08
C PRO A 18 13.11 -43.31 -33.67
N SER A 19 13.17 -42.65 -34.84
CA SER A 19 13.04 -43.18 -36.22
C SER A 19 11.75 -44.00 -36.42
N ALA A 20 10.66 -43.45 -36.96
CA ALA A 20 10.31 -43.21 -38.38
C ALA A 20 9.64 -44.41 -39.12
N SER A 21 8.43 -44.19 -39.63
CA SER A 21 7.79 -44.79 -40.83
C SER A 21 6.43 -44.10 -41.04
N GLU A 22 6.25 -43.23 -42.04
CA GLU A 22 5.86 -43.49 -43.44
C GLU A 22 4.53 -44.23 -43.65
N THR A 23 3.53 -43.54 -44.22
CA THR A 23 2.89 -43.75 -45.55
C THR A 23 1.48 -43.10 -45.57
N SER A 24 1.26 -42.12 -46.45
CA SER A 24 0.44 -42.18 -47.70
C SER A 24 -1.08 -42.24 -47.44
N SER A 25 -2.01 -41.65 -48.20
CA SER A 25 -2.07 -40.71 -49.32
C SER A 25 -3.56 -40.46 -49.65
N LEU A 26 -3.84 -39.53 -50.58
CA LEU A 26 -5.09 -39.30 -51.36
C LEU A 26 -6.11 -38.32 -50.73
N LYS A 27 -6.27 -37.07 -51.23
CA LYS A 27 -6.80 -36.56 -52.53
C LYS A 27 -8.31 -36.26 -52.47
N ASN A 28 -8.69 -34.99 -52.65
CA ASN A 28 -9.53 -34.47 -53.75
C ASN A 28 -10.09 -33.05 -53.42
N THR A 29 -9.72 -32.02 -54.20
CA THR A 29 -10.48 -31.28 -55.26
C THR A 29 -11.15 -29.99 -54.73
N SER A 30 -10.58 -28.79 -54.98
CA SER A 30 -10.92 -27.80 -56.04
C SER A 30 -12.38 -27.31 -56.01
N SER A 31 -12.70 -26.12 -55.47
CA SER A 31 -12.80 -24.77 -56.13
C SER A 31 -13.97 -24.65 -57.15
N PRO A 32 -14.51 -23.46 -57.53
CA PRO A 32 -14.29 -22.08 -57.05
C PRO A 32 -15.61 -21.27 -56.84
N ASP A 33 -15.48 -20.00 -56.48
CA ASP A 33 -15.93 -18.85 -57.27
C ASP A 33 -16.74 -17.71 -56.60
N SER A 34 -16.37 -16.54 -57.09
CA SER A 34 -16.69 -15.16 -56.72
C SER A 34 -18.13 -14.71 -56.94
N SER A 35 -18.56 -13.66 -56.25
CA SER A 35 -19.34 -12.57 -56.87
C SER A 35 -19.47 -11.35 -55.95
N THR A 36 -18.85 -10.28 -56.42
CA THR A 36 -19.10 -8.87 -56.13
C THR A 36 -20.46 -8.46 -56.70
N SER A 37 -21.25 -7.70 -55.94
CA SER A 37 -22.29 -6.83 -56.51
C SER A 37 -22.57 -5.63 -55.60
N THR A 38 -22.09 -4.49 -56.08
CA THR A 38 -22.54 -3.14 -55.72
C THR A 38 -23.88 -2.87 -56.40
N VAL A 39 -24.81 -2.14 -55.75
CA VAL A 39 -25.70 -1.11 -56.34
C VAL A 39 -26.69 -0.55 -55.30
N VAL A 40 -26.49 0.75 -55.02
CA VAL A 40 -27.46 1.86 -54.87
C VAL A 40 -28.44 1.93 -53.69
N ASN A 41 -28.14 2.92 -52.84
CA ASN A 41 -28.99 3.89 -52.13
C ASN A 41 -30.53 3.78 -52.23
N ASN A 42 -31.18 3.88 -51.05
CA ASN A 42 -32.30 4.79 -50.86
C ASN A 42 -32.35 5.34 -49.42
N ASN A 43 -32.53 6.66 -49.33
CA ASN A 43 -32.68 7.48 -48.13
C ASN A 43 -33.87 7.06 -47.25
N ASN A 44 -33.70 7.10 -45.92
CA ASN A 44 -34.44 8.03 -45.04
C ASN A 44 -34.16 7.78 -43.56
N GLY A 45 -34.03 8.88 -42.81
CA GLY A 45 -34.40 8.93 -41.40
C GLY A 45 -33.28 8.64 -40.41
N ASN A 46 -32.67 9.71 -39.93
CA ASN A 46 -32.78 10.21 -38.55
C ASN A 46 -31.41 10.76 -38.13
N SER A 47 -31.25 12.09 -38.21
CA SER A 47 -30.07 12.78 -37.71
C SER A 47 -30.04 12.70 -36.19
N SER A 48 -29.47 11.63 -35.65
CA SER A 48 -28.96 11.61 -34.30
C SER A 48 -27.79 12.60 -34.26
N LYS A 49 -28.03 13.78 -33.66
CA LYS A 49 -26.97 14.70 -33.25
C LYS A 49 -26.04 13.92 -32.32
N SER A 50 -24.95 13.42 -32.89
CA SER A 50 -23.73 13.10 -32.17
C SER A 50 -23.37 14.34 -31.35
N LYS A 51 -23.64 14.31 -30.05
CA LYS A 51 -23.01 15.22 -29.10
C LYS A 51 -21.52 14.89 -29.18
N SER A 52 -20.77 15.67 -29.94
CA SER A 52 -19.32 15.75 -29.79
C SER A 52 -19.06 15.96 -28.30
N LYS A 53 -18.44 14.98 -27.64
CA LYS A 53 -17.84 15.21 -26.32
C LYS A 53 -16.89 16.39 -26.50
N GLU A 54 -17.22 17.54 -25.92
CA GLU A 54 -16.24 18.60 -25.75
C GLU A 54 -15.03 17.95 -25.09
N SER A 55 -13.88 18.01 -25.76
CA SER A 55 -12.62 17.57 -25.19
C SER A 55 -12.33 18.51 -24.02
N VAL A 56 -12.54 18.03 -22.80
CA VAL A 56 -12.11 18.73 -21.60
C VAL A 56 -10.60 18.91 -21.71
N ASP A 57 -10.13 20.16 -21.77
CA ASP A 57 -8.71 20.46 -21.72
C ASP A 57 -8.22 20.21 -20.29
N LEU A 58 -7.63 19.04 -20.06
CA LEU A 58 -7.09 18.61 -18.77
C LEU A 58 -5.66 19.11 -18.53
N GLY A 59 -5.17 20.03 -19.37
CA GLY A 59 -3.81 20.53 -19.33
C GLY A 59 -2.74 19.48 -19.70
N PRO A 60 -1.45 19.81 -19.50
CA PRO A 60 -0.35 18.93 -19.84
C PRO A 60 -0.37 17.64 -19.00
N PRO A 61 0.17 16.53 -19.53
CA PRO A 61 0.25 15.28 -18.78
C PRO A 61 1.15 15.44 -17.54
N ARG A 62 0.72 14.85 -16.43
CA ARG A 62 1.49 14.72 -15.18
C ARG A 62 2.02 13.30 -15.05
N TYR A 63 3.31 13.18 -14.76
CA TYR A 63 3.98 11.88 -14.60
C TYR A 63 4.41 11.59 -13.17
N ILE A 64 4.35 12.59 -12.28
CA ILE A 64 4.92 12.52 -10.92
C ILE A 64 3.87 12.84 -9.84
N PRO A 65 4.03 12.35 -8.60
CA PRO A 65 3.13 12.63 -7.48
C PRO A 65 2.98 14.12 -7.15
N PHE A 66 1.96 14.43 -6.35
CA PHE A 66 1.84 15.73 -5.68
C PHE A 66 2.65 15.70 -4.38
N GLU A 67 3.29 16.81 -4.03
CA GLU A 67 4.11 16.93 -2.82
C GLU A 67 3.32 17.43 -1.59
N ALA A 68 2.12 18.01 -1.81
CA ALA A 68 1.29 18.58 -0.76
C ALA A 68 -0.21 18.51 -1.10
N PRO A 69 -1.10 18.56 -0.08
CA PRO A 69 -2.54 18.69 -0.27
C PRO A 69 -2.93 19.97 -1.02
N SER A 70 -4.12 19.98 -1.60
CA SER A 70 -4.66 21.17 -2.26
C SER A 70 -5.16 22.19 -1.23
N ALA A 71 -5.41 23.43 -1.66
CA ALA A 71 -6.05 24.44 -0.81
C ALA A 71 -7.50 24.09 -0.43
N ASP A 72 -8.15 23.17 -1.17
CA ASP A 72 -9.50 22.68 -0.90
C ASP A 72 -9.50 21.52 0.12
N SER A 73 -8.33 20.96 0.42
CA SER A 73 -8.15 19.95 1.46
C SER A 73 -7.97 20.63 2.83
N HIS A 74 -8.33 19.94 3.91
CA HIS A 74 -8.14 20.44 5.27
C HIS A 74 -7.64 19.32 6.20
N ILE A 75 -6.84 19.68 7.20
CA ILE A 75 -6.43 18.75 8.25
C ILE A 75 -7.60 18.62 9.27
N PRO A 76 -8.15 17.42 9.49
CA PRO A 76 -9.20 17.24 10.49
C PRO A 76 -8.69 17.59 11.90
N LYS A 77 -9.59 18.14 12.71
CA LYS A 77 -9.26 18.42 14.11
C LYS A 77 -9.06 17.12 14.88
N GLU A 78 -7.98 17.05 15.65
CA GLU A 78 -7.69 15.91 16.51
C GLU A 78 -8.79 15.71 17.57
N HIS A 79 -9.09 14.45 17.87
CA HIS A 79 -9.97 14.08 18.98
C HIS A 79 -9.33 14.47 20.32
N LYS A 80 -10.07 15.17 21.17
CA LYS A 80 -9.61 15.54 22.50
C LYS A 80 -9.66 14.33 23.44
N LEU A 81 -8.49 13.90 23.91
CA LEU A 81 -8.37 12.80 24.85
C LEU A 81 -8.99 13.12 26.21
N THR A 82 -9.65 12.12 26.78
CA THR A 82 -10.11 12.12 28.18
C THR A 82 -8.94 11.92 29.15
N ASP A 83 -9.13 12.22 30.44
CA ASP A 83 -8.07 12.04 31.45
C ASP A 83 -7.65 10.57 31.62
N GLU A 84 -8.58 9.64 31.42
CA GLU A 84 -8.29 8.20 31.43
C GLU A 84 -7.40 7.80 30.25
N GLU A 85 -7.72 8.28 29.05
CA GLU A 85 -6.95 8.04 27.83
C GLU A 85 -5.54 8.63 27.93
N LYS A 86 -5.41 9.85 28.45
CA LYS A 86 -4.11 10.48 28.74
C LYS A 86 -3.28 9.63 29.70
N THR A 87 -3.90 9.15 30.77
CA THR A 87 -3.22 8.27 31.75
C THR A 87 -2.72 6.98 31.10
N LYS A 88 -3.52 6.38 30.21
CA LYS A 88 -3.13 5.16 29.47
C LYS A 88 -2.02 5.43 28.48
N TYR A 89 -2.08 6.54 27.75
CA TYR A 89 -0.99 6.98 26.88
C TYR A 89 0.32 7.12 27.64
N LEU A 90 0.32 7.81 28.79
CA LEU A 90 1.52 8.01 29.59
C LEU A 90 2.13 6.70 30.10
N LYS A 91 1.31 5.66 30.32
CA LYS A 91 1.83 4.32 30.66
C LYS A 91 2.56 3.67 29.49
N VAL A 92 2.00 3.75 28.28
CA VAL A 92 2.66 3.26 27.05
C VAL A 92 3.94 4.04 26.78
N LEU A 93 3.90 5.37 26.87
CA LEU A 93 5.07 6.23 26.67
C LEU A 93 6.21 5.85 27.63
N LYS A 94 5.92 5.73 28.94
CA LYS A 94 6.92 5.35 29.95
C LYS A 94 7.53 3.98 29.71
N HIS A 95 6.75 3.02 29.20
CA HIS A 95 7.27 1.70 28.82
C HIS A 95 8.36 1.82 27.75
N PHE A 96 8.09 2.56 26.67
CA PHE A 96 9.03 2.74 25.56
C PHE A 96 10.16 3.74 25.83
N GLN A 97 10.05 4.55 26.88
CA GLN A 97 11.14 5.40 27.38
C GLN A 97 12.11 4.66 28.32
N ASN A 98 11.80 3.44 28.75
CA ASN A 98 12.68 2.65 29.61
C ASN A 98 14.02 2.34 28.88
N PRO A 99 15.17 2.82 29.37
CA PRO A 99 16.46 2.59 28.72
C PRO A 99 16.88 1.11 28.69
N ASP A 100 16.33 0.29 29.59
CA ASP A 100 16.61 -1.15 29.69
C ASP A 100 15.65 -2.00 28.82
N LEU A 101 14.75 -1.38 28.06
CA LEU A 101 13.81 -2.09 27.20
C LEU A 101 14.56 -2.81 26.06
N LEU A 102 14.34 -4.12 25.97
CA LEU A 102 14.85 -4.97 24.90
C LEU A 102 13.71 -5.48 24.03
N ILE A 103 13.82 -5.27 22.72
CA ILE A 103 12.85 -5.69 21.71
C ILE A 103 13.38 -6.93 20.99
N ALA A 104 12.49 -7.86 20.64
CA ALA A 104 12.85 -9.03 19.84
C ALA A 104 13.34 -8.64 18.43
N ASP A 105 14.18 -9.47 17.81
CA ASP A 105 14.64 -9.25 16.43
C ASP A 105 13.69 -9.81 15.35
N SER A 106 12.65 -10.56 15.73
CA SER A 106 11.64 -11.14 14.84
C SER A 106 10.29 -11.36 15.52
N GLU A 107 9.22 -11.47 14.73
CA GLU A 107 7.86 -11.72 15.25
C GLU A 107 7.80 -13.08 15.99
N GLU A 108 8.53 -14.08 15.49
CA GLU A 108 8.60 -15.42 16.08
C GLU A 108 9.26 -15.42 17.47
N HIS A 109 10.34 -14.66 17.63
CA HIS A 109 10.99 -14.50 18.95
C HIS A 109 10.12 -13.70 19.92
N HIS A 110 9.31 -12.75 19.44
CA HIS A 110 8.33 -12.05 20.27
C HIS A 110 7.24 -12.99 20.80
N LYS A 111 6.69 -13.86 19.94
CA LYS A 111 5.70 -14.88 20.34
C LYS A 111 6.24 -15.84 21.40
N HIS A 112 7.54 -16.07 21.41
CA HIS A 112 8.25 -16.91 22.38
C HIS A 112 9.12 -16.09 23.36
N LYS A 113 8.71 -14.86 23.71
CA LYS A 113 9.50 -13.92 24.53
C LYS A 113 9.90 -14.41 25.93
N HIS A 114 9.28 -15.49 26.42
CA HIS A 114 9.61 -16.17 27.67
C HIS A 114 10.71 -17.24 27.53
N ASN A 115 11.14 -17.56 26.31
CA ASN A 115 12.23 -18.50 26.06
C ASN A 115 13.60 -17.80 26.17
N THR A 116 14.57 -18.47 26.81
CA THR A 116 15.93 -17.97 27.05
C THR A 116 16.74 -17.74 25.78
N ASP A 117 16.35 -18.40 24.68
CA ASP A 117 17.04 -18.29 23.38
C ASP A 117 16.53 -17.14 22.50
N SER A 118 15.52 -16.38 22.96
CA SER A 118 14.98 -15.25 22.19
C SER A 118 16.00 -14.11 22.10
N LYS A 119 16.46 -13.82 20.87
CA LYS A 119 17.36 -12.71 20.60
C LYS A 119 16.62 -11.38 20.76
N LYS A 120 17.16 -10.51 21.61
CA LYS A 120 16.62 -9.17 21.86
C LYS A 120 17.74 -8.14 21.83
N SER A 121 17.40 -6.93 21.41
CA SER A 121 18.30 -5.78 21.37
C SER A 121 17.58 -4.52 21.80
N ALA A 122 18.35 -3.54 22.29
CA ALA A 122 17.82 -2.22 22.61
C ALA A 122 17.23 -1.53 21.37
N LEU A 123 16.40 -0.52 21.60
CA LEU A 123 15.85 0.33 20.54
C LEU A 123 16.96 1.11 19.83
N THR A 124 16.98 1.05 18.49
CA THR A 124 17.84 1.92 17.68
C THR A 124 17.31 3.36 17.64
N ILE A 125 18.10 4.30 17.12
CA ILE A 125 17.69 5.70 17.01
C ILE A 125 16.54 5.88 16.02
N GLU A 126 16.56 5.10 14.94
CA GLU A 126 15.52 5.04 13.92
C GLU A 126 14.21 4.49 14.49
N GLU A 127 14.27 3.46 15.33
CA GLU A 127 13.10 2.91 16.01
C GLU A 127 12.48 3.91 16.99
N LYS A 128 13.32 4.67 17.70
CA LYS A 128 12.84 5.76 18.56
C LYS A 128 12.10 6.84 17.76
N SER A 129 12.58 7.14 16.55
CA SER A 129 11.91 8.11 15.66
C SER A 129 10.56 7.62 15.12
N TRP A 130 10.34 6.30 15.08
CA TRP A 130 9.05 5.69 14.71
C TRP A 130 8.06 5.65 15.87
N LEU A 131 8.56 5.55 17.11
CA LEU A 131 7.77 5.51 18.35
C LEU A 131 7.27 6.90 18.76
N THR A 132 6.37 7.46 17.97
CA THR A 132 5.77 8.78 18.16
C THR A 132 4.54 8.77 19.05
N ARG A 133 4.10 9.97 19.45
CA ARG A 133 2.80 10.19 20.10
C ARG A 133 1.66 9.54 19.31
N GLU A 134 1.56 9.82 18.02
CA GLU A 134 0.48 9.31 17.18
C GLU A 134 0.61 7.80 16.94
N CYS A 135 1.84 7.26 16.89
CA CYS A 135 2.05 5.81 16.90
C CYS A 135 1.39 5.17 18.12
N PHE A 136 1.68 5.65 19.32
CA PHE A 136 1.05 5.11 20.54
C PHE A 136 -0.47 5.25 20.51
N LEU A 137 -1.00 6.38 20.07
CA LEU A 137 -2.44 6.60 19.98
C LEU A 137 -3.11 5.67 18.96
N ARG A 138 -2.49 5.38 17.81
CA ARG A 138 -3.00 4.40 16.85
C ARG A 138 -3.14 3.01 17.47
N TYR A 139 -2.12 2.54 18.17
CA TYR A 139 -2.16 1.23 18.83
C TYR A 139 -3.16 1.20 19.99
N LEU A 140 -3.21 2.26 20.81
CA LEU A 140 -4.19 2.37 21.89
C LEU A 140 -5.63 2.34 21.37
N ARG A 141 -5.95 3.07 20.30
CA ARG A 141 -7.29 2.99 19.67
C ARG A 141 -7.59 1.59 19.16
N ALA A 142 -6.64 0.96 18.46
CA ALA A 142 -6.81 -0.37 17.88
C ALA A 142 -7.00 -1.48 18.93
N THR A 143 -6.43 -1.33 20.12
CA THR A 143 -6.61 -2.25 21.26
C THR A 143 -7.70 -1.80 22.23
N LYS A 144 -8.58 -0.87 21.82
CA LYS A 144 -9.67 -0.34 22.65
C LYS A 144 -9.18 0.15 24.02
N TRP A 145 -8.01 0.80 24.01
CA TRP A 145 -7.34 1.36 25.17
C TRP A 145 -6.92 0.31 26.22
N HIS A 146 -6.67 -0.93 25.81
CA HIS A 146 -5.99 -1.93 26.63
C HIS A 146 -4.47 -1.71 26.54
N VAL A 147 -3.87 -1.21 27.63
CA VAL A 147 -2.46 -0.78 27.68
C VAL A 147 -1.49 -1.92 27.41
N ASP A 148 -1.66 -3.06 28.08
CA ASP A 148 -0.73 -4.20 27.94
C ASP A 148 -0.79 -4.78 26.52
N GLU A 149 -1.97 -4.82 25.91
CA GLU A 149 -2.16 -5.24 24.53
C GLU A 149 -1.54 -4.24 23.54
N ALA A 150 -1.67 -2.94 23.79
CA ALA A 150 -1.04 -1.91 22.96
C ALA A 150 0.48 -2.05 22.99
N ILE A 151 1.07 -2.21 24.18
CA ILE A 151 2.50 -2.43 24.37
C ILE A 151 2.95 -3.68 23.60
N ASP A 152 2.29 -4.82 23.82
CA ASP A 152 2.66 -6.08 23.17
C ASP A 152 2.61 -5.98 21.64
N ARG A 153 1.59 -5.32 21.09
CA ARG A 153 1.47 -5.12 19.63
C ARG A 153 2.51 -4.17 19.04
N ILE A 154 2.92 -3.13 19.77
CA ILE A 154 3.98 -2.23 19.34
C ILE A 154 5.32 -2.98 19.32
N GLU A 155 5.65 -3.72 20.39
CA GLU A 155 6.87 -4.54 20.45
C GLU A 155 6.92 -5.57 19.33
N MET A 156 5.80 -6.27 19.10
CA MET A 156 5.67 -7.23 18.00
C MET A 156 5.87 -6.57 16.63
N THR A 157 5.39 -5.34 16.46
CA THR A 157 5.56 -4.61 15.19
C THR A 157 7.00 -4.17 14.99
N LEU A 158 7.68 -3.69 16.02
CA LEU A 158 9.12 -3.39 15.93
C LEU A 158 9.92 -4.64 15.54
N ALA A 159 9.63 -5.78 16.17
CA ALA A 159 10.27 -7.05 15.85
C ALA A 159 9.99 -7.49 14.40
N TRP A 160 8.74 -7.37 13.94
CA TRP A 160 8.39 -7.63 12.55
C TRP A 160 9.08 -6.68 11.58
N ARG A 161 9.21 -5.38 11.89
CA ARG A 161 9.90 -4.41 11.02
C ARG A 161 11.37 -4.77 10.83
N ARG A 162 12.03 -5.29 11.88
CA ARG A 162 13.41 -5.81 11.82
C ARG A 162 13.51 -7.03 10.91
N GLU A 163 12.64 -8.01 11.12
CA GLU A 163 12.60 -9.25 10.32
C GLU A 163 12.25 -8.98 8.84
N PHE A 164 11.28 -8.10 8.59
CA PHE A 164 10.83 -7.74 7.26
C PHE A 164 11.83 -6.83 6.54
N GLY A 165 12.72 -6.17 7.29
CA GLY A 165 13.81 -5.34 6.78
C GLY A 165 13.35 -3.98 6.28
N ILE A 166 12.56 -3.27 7.09
CA ILE A 166 12.05 -1.90 6.86
C ILE A 166 12.30 -0.96 8.07
N ASN A 167 13.27 -1.32 8.91
CA ASN A 167 13.54 -0.64 10.18
C ASN A 167 14.58 0.49 10.09
N HIS A 168 15.07 0.85 8.90
CA HIS A 168 16.04 1.93 8.70
C HIS A 168 15.41 3.19 8.08
N ILE A 169 15.99 4.35 8.41
CA ILE A 169 15.58 5.65 7.86
C ILE A 169 15.92 5.73 6.37
N LEU A 170 17.21 5.52 6.04
CA LEU A 170 17.66 5.52 4.66
C LEU A 170 17.14 4.27 3.95
N GLU A 171 16.49 4.47 2.81
CA GLU A 171 15.86 3.38 2.07
C GLU A 171 16.88 2.33 1.60
N LYS A 172 18.06 2.78 1.15
CA LYS A 172 19.14 1.90 0.68
C LYS A 172 19.65 0.90 1.73
N ASP A 173 19.43 1.19 3.01
CA ASP A 173 19.88 0.32 4.12
C ASP A 173 18.81 -0.73 4.47
N ASN A 174 17.61 -0.63 3.89
CA ASN A 174 16.53 -1.61 4.06
C ASN A 174 16.66 -2.75 3.04
N ILE A 175 16.29 -3.97 3.49
CA ILE A 175 16.20 -5.15 2.62
C ILE A 175 15.05 -4.96 1.62
N VAL A 176 13.92 -4.44 2.09
CA VAL A 176 12.78 -4.11 1.25
C VAL A 176 12.89 -2.64 0.85
N ASN A 177 13.29 -2.41 -0.40
CA ASN A 177 13.55 -1.09 -0.96
C ASN A 177 12.99 -0.96 -2.39
N GLY A 178 13.15 0.23 -2.98
CA GLY A 178 12.63 0.58 -4.30
C GLY A 178 13.28 -0.19 -5.45
N GLU A 179 14.53 -0.64 -5.31
CA GLU A 179 15.19 -1.48 -6.32
C GLU A 179 14.56 -2.89 -6.33
N LEU A 180 14.41 -3.51 -5.16
CA LEU A 180 13.79 -4.83 -5.03
C LEU A 180 12.35 -4.82 -5.57
N THR A 181 11.60 -3.77 -5.29
CA THR A 181 10.16 -3.71 -5.55
C THR A 181 9.78 -3.06 -6.88
N SER A 182 10.68 -2.33 -7.54
CA SER A 182 10.45 -1.65 -8.83
C SER A 182 9.77 -2.53 -9.90
N PRO A 183 10.22 -3.79 -10.15
CA PRO A 183 9.59 -4.63 -11.17
C PRO A 183 8.12 -4.94 -10.90
N GLU A 184 7.69 -4.90 -9.64
CA GLU A 184 6.29 -5.09 -9.28
C GLU A 184 5.42 -3.91 -9.73
N ASN A 185 5.98 -2.71 -9.88
CA ASN A 185 5.22 -1.51 -10.22
C ASN A 185 5.42 -0.99 -11.65
N GLU A 186 6.15 -1.68 -12.54
CA GLU A 186 6.35 -1.26 -13.94
C GLU A 186 5.06 -0.89 -14.69
N THR A 187 3.95 -1.47 -14.25
CA THR A 187 2.63 -1.21 -14.83
C THR A 187 1.79 -0.22 -14.03
N GLY A 188 2.26 0.36 -12.93
CA GLY A 188 1.49 1.30 -12.10
C GLY A 188 0.26 0.66 -11.47
N LYS A 189 0.43 -0.54 -10.91
CA LYS A 189 -0.65 -1.24 -10.19
C LYS A 189 -0.90 -0.64 -8.81
N GLU A 190 0.08 0.05 -8.25
CA GLU A 190 -0.07 0.91 -7.08
C GLU A 190 0.53 2.30 -7.37
N VAL A 191 -0.22 3.37 -7.07
CA VAL A 191 0.19 4.74 -7.37
C VAL A 191 -0.16 5.67 -6.21
N ILE A 192 0.79 6.48 -5.76
CA ILE A 192 0.58 7.58 -4.81
C ILE A 192 0.36 8.85 -5.64
N LEU A 193 -0.82 9.45 -5.53
CA LEU A 193 -1.16 10.64 -6.30
C LEU A 193 -2.25 11.46 -5.61
N GLY A 194 -1.91 12.68 -5.20
CA GLY A 194 -2.89 13.61 -4.63
C GLY A 194 -3.32 13.25 -3.22
N TYR A 195 -4.23 14.06 -2.69
CA TYR A 195 -4.72 14.00 -1.33
C TYR A 195 -6.24 14.17 -1.32
N ASP A 196 -6.91 13.51 -0.39
CA ASP A 196 -8.36 13.61 -0.23
C ASP A 196 -8.77 14.94 0.45
N ASN A 197 -10.07 15.14 0.64
CA ASN A 197 -10.63 16.34 1.28
C ASN A 197 -10.10 16.57 2.71
N ASP A 198 -9.69 15.50 3.39
CA ASP A 198 -9.16 15.52 4.75
C ASP A 198 -7.62 15.45 4.75
N SER A 199 -6.98 15.79 3.63
CA SER A 199 -5.53 15.81 3.45
C SER A 199 -4.85 14.45 3.64
N ARG A 200 -5.57 13.32 3.48
CA ARG A 200 -4.97 11.99 3.46
C ARG A 200 -4.28 11.75 2.12
N PRO A 201 -3.02 11.32 2.08
CA PRO A 201 -2.40 10.92 0.81
C PRO A 201 -3.16 9.75 0.19
N CYS A 202 -3.43 9.86 -1.12
CA CYS A 202 -4.19 8.87 -1.88
C CYS A 202 -3.26 7.79 -2.45
N LEU A 203 -3.54 6.53 -2.09
CA LEU A 203 -2.93 5.34 -2.69
C LEU A 203 -3.96 4.65 -3.58
N TYR A 204 -3.72 4.70 -4.89
CA TYR A 204 -4.51 4.01 -5.90
C TYR A 204 -4.07 2.55 -5.97
N LEU A 205 -5.03 1.64 -5.89
CA LEU A 205 -4.84 0.22 -6.09
C LEU A 205 -5.58 -0.19 -7.36
N LYS A 206 -4.83 -0.60 -8.38
CA LYS A 206 -5.34 -0.97 -9.70
C LYS A 206 -5.07 -2.47 -9.95
N PRO A 207 -5.73 -3.41 -9.23
CA PRO A 207 -5.47 -4.85 -9.34
C PRO A 207 -5.58 -5.41 -10.77
N GLY A 208 -6.39 -4.78 -11.64
CA GLY A 208 -6.49 -5.12 -13.06
C GLY A 208 -5.20 -4.90 -13.87
N ARG A 209 -4.18 -4.26 -13.28
CA ARG A 209 -2.85 -4.00 -13.87
C ARG A 209 -1.79 -4.99 -13.39
N GLN A 210 -2.16 -6.09 -12.72
CA GLN A 210 -1.20 -7.09 -12.23
C GLN A 210 -0.28 -7.60 -13.37
N ASN A 211 1.04 -7.43 -13.18
CA ASN A 211 2.07 -7.71 -14.18
C ASN A 211 2.99 -8.88 -13.80
N THR A 212 2.98 -9.31 -12.55
CA THR A 212 3.88 -10.35 -12.03
C THR A 212 3.13 -11.60 -11.56
N LYS A 213 3.85 -12.71 -11.48
CA LYS A 213 3.35 -13.94 -10.85
C LYS A 213 3.36 -13.78 -9.33
N THR A 214 2.44 -14.48 -8.67
CA THR A 214 2.38 -14.50 -7.21
C THR A 214 3.72 -14.85 -6.58
N SER A 215 4.21 -13.99 -5.70
CA SER A 215 5.49 -14.17 -4.99
C SER A 215 5.52 -13.34 -3.71
N GLN A 216 6.49 -13.62 -2.83
CA GLN A 216 6.72 -12.81 -1.62
C GLN A 216 7.03 -11.35 -1.97
N ARG A 217 7.62 -11.09 -3.14
CA ARG A 217 7.92 -9.74 -3.62
C ARG A 217 6.67 -8.87 -3.81
N GLN A 218 5.51 -9.47 -4.11
CA GLN A 218 4.25 -8.72 -4.15
C GLN A 218 3.86 -8.20 -2.77
N VAL A 219 4.09 -8.98 -1.71
CA VAL A 219 3.85 -8.57 -0.32
C VAL A 219 4.84 -7.48 0.08
N GLN A 220 6.11 -7.63 -0.29
CA GLN A 220 7.15 -6.62 -0.07
C GLN A 220 6.84 -5.31 -0.80
N HIS A 221 6.37 -5.37 -2.05
CA HIS A 221 5.92 -4.20 -2.81
C HIS A 221 4.75 -3.48 -2.14
N LEU A 222 3.72 -4.21 -1.70
CA LEU A 222 2.59 -3.61 -1.00
C LEU A 222 3.04 -2.88 0.28
N VAL A 223 3.87 -3.55 1.10
CA VAL A 223 4.41 -2.95 2.34
C VAL A 223 5.27 -1.73 2.01
N TYR A 224 6.11 -1.83 0.98
CA TYR A 224 6.93 -0.72 0.52
C TYR A 224 6.07 0.49 0.12
N MET A 225 5.03 0.29 -0.70
CA MET A 225 4.11 1.35 -1.10
C MET A 225 3.33 1.94 0.09
N LEU A 226 3.00 1.12 1.11
CA LEU A 226 2.41 1.59 2.36
C LEU A 226 3.37 2.47 3.18
N GLU A 227 4.64 2.10 3.29
CA GLU A 227 5.65 2.94 3.95
C GLU A 227 5.83 4.25 3.17
N LYS A 228 5.93 4.19 1.83
CA LYS A 228 6.07 5.39 0.99
C LYS A 228 4.87 6.34 1.14
N VAL A 229 3.63 5.85 1.15
CA VAL A 229 2.46 6.73 1.31
C VAL A 229 2.37 7.33 2.73
N ILE A 230 2.91 6.66 3.74
CA ILE A 230 3.06 7.22 5.09
C ILE A 230 4.08 8.38 5.09
N ASP A 231 5.18 8.27 4.35
CA ASP A 231 6.15 9.35 4.19
C ASP A 231 5.52 10.61 3.53
N TYR A 232 4.44 10.44 2.76
CA TYR A 232 3.70 11.55 2.12
C TYR A 232 2.68 12.25 3.01
N MET A 233 2.42 11.74 4.21
CA MET A 233 1.44 12.33 5.12
C MET A 233 1.83 13.78 5.49
N PRO A 234 0.91 14.75 5.44
CA PRO A 234 1.17 16.09 5.94
C PRO A 234 1.17 16.13 7.47
N SER A 235 1.74 17.18 8.05
CA SER A 235 1.63 17.44 9.49
C SER A 235 0.16 17.49 9.93
N GLY A 236 -0.19 16.76 10.98
CA GLY A 236 -1.56 16.67 11.50
C GLY A 236 -2.43 15.55 10.90
N GLN A 237 -1.94 14.78 9.93
CA GLN A 237 -2.66 13.60 9.41
C GLN A 237 -1.78 12.35 9.51
N ASP A 238 -2.35 11.25 10.02
CA ASP A 238 -1.69 9.95 10.14
C ASP A 238 -2.42 8.77 9.45
N SER A 239 -3.40 9.06 8.58
CA SER A 239 -4.22 8.09 7.85
C SER A 239 -4.17 8.34 6.34
N LEU A 240 -4.45 7.30 5.56
CA LEU A 240 -4.42 7.31 4.09
C LEU A 240 -5.81 7.07 3.48
N ALA A 241 -5.97 7.46 2.21
CA ALA A 241 -7.14 7.13 1.41
C ALA A 241 -6.78 6.09 0.34
N LEU A 242 -7.48 4.97 0.31
CA LEU A 242 -7.35 3.95 -0.74
C LEU A 242 -8.33 4.23 -1.88
N LEU A 243 -7.85 4.31 -3.11
CA LEU A 243 -8.68 4.44 -4.32
C LEU A 243 -8.55 3.17 -5.15
N ILE A 244 -9.54 2.29 -5.07
CA ILE A 244 -9.47 0.93 -5.60
C ILE A 244 -10.28 0.81 -6.88
N ASP A 245 -9.61 0.51 -7.99
CA ASP A 245 -10.22 0.26 -9.30
C ASP A 245 -10.11 -1.21 -9.69
N PHE A 246 -11.24 -1.92 -9.69
CA PHE A 246 -11.28 -3.33 -10.06
C PHE A 246 -11.40 -3.57 -11.57
N LYS A 247 -11.40 -2.52 -12.40
CA LYS A 247 -11.46 -2.65 -13.86
C LYS A 247 -10.25 -3.42 -14.38
N ALA A 248 -10.49 -4.42 -15.21
CA ALA A 248 -9.43 -5.12 -15.93
C ALA A 248 -8.69 -4.16 -16.88
N HIS A 249 -7.37 -4.27 -16.95
CA HIS A 249 -6.55 -3.36 -17.76
C HIS A 249 -5.77 -4.11 -18.85
N PRO A 250 -5.65 -3.57 -20.08
CA PRO A 250 -4.88 -4.22 -21.15
C PRO A 250 -3.38 -4.40 -20.86
N VAL A 251 -2.84 -3.54 -19.98
CA VAL A 251 -1.40 -3.50 -19.62
C VAL A 251 -1.02 -4.58 -18.59
N GLY A 252 -1.98 -5.34 -18.04
CA GLY A 252 -1.72 -6.46 -17.12
C GLY A 252 -1.57 -7.80 -17.85
N THR A 253 -0.56 -8.60 -17.47
CA THR A 253 -0.26 -9.90 -18.12
C THR A 253 -0.97 -11.09 -17.47
N GLN A 254 -1.52 -10.92 -16.27
CA GLN A 254 -2.16 -11.98 -15.48
C GLN A 254 -3.63 -11.65 -15.28
N GLY A 255 -4.46 -11.89 -16.31
CA GLY A 255 -5.89 -11.56 -16.31
C GLY A 255 -6.61 -12.02 -15.04
N GLY A 256 -6.95 -11.06 -14.16
CA GLY A 256 -7.94 -11.18 -13.09
C GLY A 256 -7.84 -12.36 -12.14
N LYS A 257 -6.68 -13.04 -12.03
CA LYS A 257 -6.56 -14.21 -11.16
C LYS A 257 -6.63 -13.76 -9.70
N ILE A 258 -7.59 -14.32 -8.96
CA ILE A 258 -7.73 -14.12 -7.53
C ILE A 258 -6.39 -14.49 -6.87
N PRO A 259 -5.81 -13.61 -6.02
CA PRO A 259 -4.59 -13.94 -5.29
C PRO A 259 -4.75 -15.25 -4.52
N PRO A 260 -3.72 -16.12 -4.46
CA PRO A 260 -3.78 -17.30 -3.62
C PRO A 260 -4.12 -16.94 -2.18
N VAL A 261 -4.99 -17.74 -1.55
CA VAL A 261 -5.51 -17.49 -0.19
C VAL A 261 -4.39 -17.26 0.83
N GLY A 262 -3.26 -17.96 0.70
CA GLY A 262 -2.10 -17.78 1.59
C GLY A 262 -1.54 -16.37 1.58
N ILE A 263 -1.36 -15.76 0.40
CA ILE A 263 -0.90 -14.37 0.26
C ILE A 263 -1.95 -13.41 0.79
N GLY A 264 -3.23 -13.65 0.49
CA GLY A 264 -4.33 -12.84 1.02
C GLY A 264 -4.36 -12.82 2.55
N ARG A 265 -4.15 -13.97 3.21
CA ARG A 265 -4.08 -14.07 4.68
C ARG A 265 -2.85 -13.35 5.24
N GLN A 266 -1.69 -13.46 4.59
CA GLN A 266 -0.46 -12.78 5.02
C GLN A 266 -0.62 -11.25 4.93
N VAL A 267 -1.16 -10.74 3.82
CA VAL A 267 -1.44 -9.31 3.66
C VAL A 267 -2.43 -8.83 4.71
N LEU A 268 -3.51 -9.58 4.94
CA LEU A 268 -4.50 -9.25 5.97
C LEU A 268 -3.86 -9.18 7.37
N HIS A 269 -3.03 -10.16 7.72
CA HIS A 269 -2.28 -10.16 8.98
C HIS A 269 -1.40 -8.92 9.11
N ILE A 270 -0.63 -8.57 8.08
CA ILE A 270 0.23 -7.38 8.09
C ILE A 270 -0.59 -6.11 8.32
N LEU A 271 -1.68 -5.92 7.56
CA LEU A 271 -2.52 -4.73 7.66
C LEU A 271 -3.20 -4.60 9.03
N GLN A 272 -3.77 -5.70 9.55
CA GLN A 272 -4.49 -5.68 10.82
C GLN A 272 -3.56 -5.56 12.02
N THR A 273 -2.38 -6.18 11.96
CA THR A 273 -1.45 -6.28 13.09
C THR A 273 -0.48 -5.10 13.15
N HIS A 274 0.14 -4.75 12.01
CA HIS A 274 1.29 -3.83 11.94
C HIS A 274 0.95 -2.43 11.40
N TYR A 275 -0.22 -2.25 10.79
CA TYR A 275 -0.71 -0.95 10.30
C TYR A 275 -2.05 -0.55 10.92
N PRO A 276 -2.21 -0.61 12.26
CA PRO A 276 -3.47 -0.23 12.90
C PRO A 276 -3.83 1.23 12.60
N GLU A 277 -5.13 1.49 12.45
CA GLU A 277 -5.68 2.85 12.32
C GLU A 277 -5.15 3.67 11.12
N ARG A 278 -4.49 3.04 10.13
CA ARG A 278 -3.98 3.74 8.95
C ARG A 278 -5.04 3.98 7.88
N LEU A 279 -6.05 3.12 7.76
CA LEU A 279 -7.13 3.32 6.80
C LEU A 279 -8.04 4.46 7.28
N GLY A 280 -8.08 5.57 6.55
CA GLY A 280 -9.04 6.66 6.78
C GLY A 280 -10.27 6.55 5.89
N LYS A 281 -10.06 6.27 4.59
CA LYS A 281 -11.12 6.07 3.60
C LYS A 281 -10.71 4.99 2.59
N ALA A 282 -11.67 4.20 2.10
CA ALA A 282 -11.48 3.36 0.93
C ALA A 282 -12.61 3.64 -0.06
N LEU A 283 -12.27 4.11 -1.24
CA LEU A 283 -13.18 4.38 -2.34
C LEU A 283 -13.04 3.27 -3.37
N LEU A 284 -14.13 2.58 -3.69
CA LEU A 284 -14.12 1.40 -4.55
C LEU A 284 -14.99 1.66 -5.77
N THR A 285 -14.44 1.37 -6.96
CA THR A 285 -15.13 1.54 -8.25
C THR A 285 -14.89 0.35 -9.18
N ASN A 286 -15.73 0.23 -10.21
CA ASN A 286 -15.70 -0.84 -11.21
C ASN A 286 -15.72 -2.26 -10.60
N ILE A 287 -16.39 -2.41 -9.45
CA ILE A 287 -16.42 -3.66 -8.69
C ILE A 287 -17.16 -4.71 -9.53
N PRO A 288 -16.49 -5.80 -9.97
CA PRO A 288 -17.17 -6.84 -10.72
C PRO A 288 -18.23 -7.50 -9.84
N TRP A 289 -19.26 -8.11 -10.44
CA TRP A 289 -20.28 -8.84 -9.70
C TRP A 289 -19.68 -9.88 -8.73
N VAL A 290 -18.57 -10.52 -9.12
CA VAL A 290 -17.81 -11.45 -8.26
C VAL A 290 -17.09 -10.73 -7.10
N GLY A 291 -16.65 -9.48 -7.31
CA GLY A 291 -16.01 -8.64 -6.29
C GLY A 291 -16.94 -8.29 -5.14
N TRP A 292 -18.24 -8.11 -5.41
CA TRP A 292 -19.27 -7.96 -4.37
C TRP A 292 -19.39 -9.18 -3.47
N THR A 293 -19.18 -10.39 -4.01
CA THR A 293 -19.13 -11.63 -3.22
C THR A 293 -17.87 -11.69 -2.36
N PHE A 294 -16.72 -11.28 -2.88
CA PHE A 294 -15.48 -11.20 -2.10
C PHE A 294 -15.58 -10.17 -0.95
N LEU A 295 -16.15 -8.99 -1.23
CA LEU A 295 -16.41 -7.98 -0.21
C LEU A 295 -17.33 -8.51 0.89
N LYS A 296 -18.41 -9.23 0.53
CA LYS A 296 -19.29 -9.91 1.51
C LYS A 296 -18.59 -10.98 2.34
N ILE A 297 -17.54 -11.62 1.82
CA ILE A 297 -16.75 -12.64 2.54
C ILE A 297 -15.78 -11.99 3.52
N ILE A 298 -15.16 -10.85 3.18
CA ILE A 298 -14.26 -10.14 4.10
C ILE A 298 -15.03 -9.28 5.11
N HIS A 299 -16.26 -8.86 4.78
CA HIS A 299 -17.11 -7.98 5.59
C HIS A 299 -17.33 -8.42 7.06
N PRO A 300 -17.50 -9.72 7.41
CA PRO A 300 -17.59 -10.16 8.80
C PRO A 300 -16.31 -9.92 9.62
N PHE A 301 -15.18 -9.73 8.95
CA PHE A 301 -13.86 -9.50 9.55
C PHE A 301 -13.45 -8.02 9.53
N ILE A 302 -14.33 -7.16 9.02
CA ILE A 302 -14.19 -5.70 8.99
C ILE A 302 -14.98 -5.15 10.17
N ASP A 303 -14.31 -4.50 11.11
CA ASP A 303 -14.99 -3.92 12.27
C ASP A 303 -16.01 -2.84 11.83
N PRO A 304 -17.06 -2.58 12.64
CA PRO A 304 -18.06 -1.55 12.32
C PRO A 304 -17.49 -0.18 11.94
N LEU A 305 -16.44 0.30 12.61
CA LEU A 305 -15.79 1.57 12.30
C LEU A 305 -15.09 1.52 10.94
N THR A 306 -14.53 0.37 10.56
CA THR A 306 -13.95 0.18 9.23
C THR A 306 -15.02 0.15 8.12
N ARG A 307 -16.25 -0.26 8.39
CA ARG A 307 -17.35 -0.20 7.40
C ARG A 307 -17.72 1.22 6.99
N GLU A 308 -17.71 2.16 7.94
CA GLU A 308 -17.98 3.59 7.67
C GLU A 308 -16.93 4.24 6.76
N LYS A 309 -15.74 3.62 6.67
CA LYS A 309 -14.64 4.08 5.83
C LYS A 309 -14.78 3.61 4.38
N LEU A 310 -15.64 2.63 4.09
CA LEU A 310 -15.83 2.08 2.75
C LEU A 310 -16.88 2.89 1.98
N VAL A 311 -16.51 3.37 0.79
CA VAL A 311 -17.37 4.10 -0.14
C VAL A 311 -17.45 3.30 -1.44
N PHE A 312 -18.67 2.89 -1.80
CA PHE A 312 -18.92 2.06 -2.98
C PHE A 312 -19.72 2.83 -4.02
N ASP A 313 -19.29 2.79 -5.28
CA ASP A 313 -20.04 3.30 -6.44
C ASP A 313 -20.55 4.76 -6.29
N GLN A 314 -19.81 5.59 -5.55
CA GLN A 314 -20.02 7.04 -5.44
C GLN A 314 -18.99 7.80 -6.30
N PRO A 315 -19.31 9.01 -6.79
CA PRO A 315 -18.34 9.87 -7.45
C PRO A 315 -17.17 10.21 -6.51
N PHE A 316 -15.94 9.91 -6.93
CA PHE A 316 -14.75 10.15 -6.10
C PHE A 316 -14.48 11.65 -5.88
N VAL A 317 -14.95 12.50 -6.79
CA VAL A 317 -14.93 13.97 -6.70
C VAL A 317 -15.62 14.52 -5.43
N ASN A 318 -16.48 13.73 -4.78
CA ASN A 318 -17.11 14.12 -3.51
C ASN A 318 -16.16 13.99 -2.31
N TYR A 319 -15.02 13.32 -2.49
CA TYR A 319 -14.10 12.94 -1.42
C TYR A 319 -12.66 13.36 -1.70
N VAL A 320 -12.31 13.62 -2.96
CA VAL A 320 -10.99 14.07 -3.40
C VAL A 320 -11.17 15.32 -4.26
N PRO A 321 -10.45 16.42 -4.00
CA PRO A 321 -10.50 17.61 -4.85
C PRO A 321 -10.16 17.27 -6.29
N ASN A 322 -10.92 17.79 -7.27
CA ASN A 322 -10.75 17.45 -8.68
C ASN A 322 -9.32 17.71 -9.18
N VAL A 323 -8.71 18.80 -8.71
CA VAL A 323 -7.33 19.20 -9.04
C VAL A 323 -6.26 18.23 -8.53
N GLN A 324 -6.62 17.24 -7.71
CA GLN A 324 -5.75 16.17 -7.21
C GLN A 324 -6.24 14.75 -7.54
N LEU A 325 -7.36 14.62 -8.25
CA LEU A 325 -7.94 13.34 -8.64
C LEU A 325 -7.61 13.03 -10.11
N ASP A 326 -7.16 11.80 -10.37
CA ASP A 326 -6.87 11.30 -11.72
C ASP A 326 -8.12 11.37 -12.62
N LYS A 327 -7.95 11.81 -13.87
CA LYS A 327 -8.99 11.89 -14.91
C LYS A 327 -9.72 10.56 -15.11
N ASP A 328 -9.05 9.43 -14.91
CA ASP A 328 -9.66 8.10 -15.04
C ASP A 328 -10.74 7.86 -13.95
N PHE A 329 -10.73 8.69 -12.90
CA PHE A 329 -11.68 8.72 -11.79
C PHE A 329 -12.54 9.99 -11.79
N GLN A 330 -12.63 10.68 -12.94
CA GLN A 330 -13.44 11.89 -13.16
C GLN A 330 -12.88 13.17 -12.50
N GLY A 331 -11.60 13.19 -12.12
CA GLY A 331 -10.91 14.41 -11.72
C GLY A 331 -10.31 15.21 -12.87
N ASP A 332 -9.55 16.25 -12.54
CA ASP A 332 -8.95 17.19 -13.49
C ASP A 332 -7.47 16.83 -13.79
N VAL A 333 -6.90 15.84 -13.12
CA VAL A 333 -5.47 15.50 -13.28
C VAL A 333 -5.26 14.58 -14.47
N ASN A 334 -4.59 15.08 -15.52
CA ASN A 334 -4.13 14.30 -16.66
C ASN A 334 -2.93 13.40 -16.31
N PHE A 335 -3.09 12.48 -15.36
CA PHE A 335 -2.00 11.60 -14.94
C PHE A 335 -1.73 10.51 -15.98
N ILE A 336 -0.44 10.28 -16.26
CA ILE A 336 0.02 9.19 -17.12
C ILE A 336 1.13 8.47 -16.38
N TYR A 337 0.92 7.18 -16.11
CA TYR A 337 1.95 6.36 -15.49
C TYR A 337 3.05 6.04 -16.51
N ASP A 338 4.24 6.55 -16.24
CA ASP A 338 5.50 6.23 -16.90
C ASP A 338 6.46 5.79 -15.80
N HIS A 339 6.92 4.53 -15.81
CA HIS A 339 7.69 4.00 -14.69
C HIS A 339 9.04 4.72 -14.52
N GLU A 340 9.72 5.07 -15.63
CA GLU A 340 11.03 5.71 -15.61
C GLU A 340 10.97 7.13 -15.06
N GLN A 341 9.83 7.82 -15.24
CA GLN A 341 9.60 9.15 -14.69
C GLN A 341 9.00 9.11 -13.27
N TYR A 342 8.01 8.25 -13.06
CA TYR A 342 7.22 8.22 -11.83
C TYR A 342 8.01 7.62 -10.65
N TRP A 343 8.60 6.44 -10.84
CA TRP A 343 9.17 5.65 -9.76
C TRP A 343 10.31 6.36 -9.03
N PRO A 344 11.37 6.86 -9.72
CA PRO A 344 12.45 7.56 -9.03
C PRO A 344 11.95 8.85 -8.35
N LYS A 345 11.01 9.58 -8.96
CA LYS A 345 10.52 10.82 -8.36
C LYS A 345 9.64 10.58 -7.13
N MET A 346 8.84 9.52 -7.14
CA MET A 346 8.03 9.12 -5.99
C MET A 346 8.92 8.81 -4.78
N ILE A 347 10.03 8.09 -5.00
CA ILE A 347 11.03 7.75 -3.99
C ILE A 347 11.74 9.02 -3.49
N GLU A 348 12.23 9.86 -4.39
CA GLU A 348 12.93 11.10 -4.05
C GLU A 348 12.09 12.00 -3.13
N ILE A 349 10.81 12.21 -3.44
CA ILE A 349 9.90 13.01 -2.62
C ILE A 349 9.72 12.37 -1.23
N ALA A 350 9.55 11.05 -1.15
CA ALA A 350 9.44 10.33 0.14
C ALA A 350 10.72 10.46 0.97
N GLU A 351 11.89 10.27 0.35
CA GLU A 351 13.18 10.38 1.02
C GLU A 351 13.43 11.77 1.56
N VAL A 352 13.12 12.83 0.80
CA VAL A 352 13.23 14.22 1.28
C VAL A 352 12.35 14.44 2.51
N LYS A 353 11.09 14.01 2.49
CA LYS A 353 10.17 14.15 3.62
C LYS A 353 10.63 13.35 4.84
N LYS A 354 11.11 12.12 4.64
CA LYS A 354 11.60 11.26 5.71
C LYS A 354 12.90 11.77 6.33
N GLN A 355 13.78 12.36 5.52
CA GLN A 355 15.01 13.01 5.97
C GLN A 355 14.68 14.25 6.82
N GLN A 356 13.80 15.13 6.34
CA GLN A 356 13.32 16.29 7.11
C GLN A 356 12.68 15.88 8.44
N TYR A 357 11.87 14.82 8.42
CA TYR A 357 11.29 14.24 9.63
C TYR A 357 12.36 13.81 10.63
N PHE A 358 13.40 13.12 10.17
CA PHE A 358 14.46 12.62 11.03
C PHE A 358 15.37 13.74 11.55
N GLU A 359 15.69 14.75 10.73
CA GLU A 359 16.41 15.95 11.16
C GLU A 359 15.65 16.70 12.25
N ARG A 360 14.33 16.80 12.13
CA ARG A 360 13.48 17.39 13.18
C ARG A 360 13.43 16.53 14.44
N PHE A 361 13.40 15.21 14.30
CA PHE A 361 13.51 14.29 15.43
C PHE A 361 14.83 14.51 16.20
N GLU A 362 15.96 14.65 15.50
CA GLU A 362 17.24 14.98 16.12
C GLU A 362 17.26 16.37 16.75
N LYS A 363 16.75 17.39 16.04
CA LYS A 363 16.61 18.77 16.54
C LYS A 363 15.87 18.82 17.88
N PHE A 364 14.83 18.01 18.04
CA PHE A 364 13.99 17.97 19.24
C PHE A 364 14.45 16.94 20.28
N GLY A 365 15.71 16.50 20.22
CA GLY A 365 16.35 15.70 21.27
C GLY A 365 16.29 14.19 21.07
N ALA A 366 15.83 13.73 19.90
CA ALA A 366 15.87 12.33 19.46
C ALA A 366 15.25 11.35 20.47
N CYS A 367 14.14 11.75 21.10
CA CYS A 367 13.49 11.01 22.17
C CYS A 367 12.16 10.38 21.73
N VAL A 368 11.81 9.27 22.38
CA VAL A 368 10.56 8.56 22.18
C VAL A 368 9.37 9.43 22.59
N GLY A 369 8.32 9.44 21.78
CA GLY A 369 7.06 10.14 22.07
C GLY A 369 6.92 11.53 21.46
N LEU A 370 7.87 11.98 20.64
CA LEU A 370 7.70 13.20 19.82
C LEU A 370 6.49 13.04 18.88
N SER A 371 5.78 14.14 18.62
CA SER A 371 4.58 14.13 17.76
C SER A 371 4.93 14.23 16.27
N GLU A 372 4.28 13.42 15.45
CA GLU A 372 4.30 13.51 13.98
C GLU A 372 3.87 14.91 13.48
N VAL A 373 3.07 15.66 14.27
CA VAL A 373 2.74 17.07 13.96
C VAL A 373 4.00 17.93 13.97
N ASP A 374 4.81 17.80 15.02
CA ASP A 374 6.05 18.54 15.17
C ASP A 374 7.13 18.03 14.22
N LEU A 375 7.20 16.71 13.98
CA LEU A 375 8.23 16.10 13.14
C LEU A 375 8.00 16.34 11.65
N ARG A 376 6.75 16.47 11.20
CA ARG A 376 6.40 16.81 9.79
C ARG A 376 6.11 18.29 9.56
N GLY A 377 6.03 19.08 10.63
CA GLY A 377 5.76 20.51 10.57
C GLY A 377 7.01 21.35 10.32
N ASP A 378 6.82 22.67 10.35
CA ASP A 378 7.85 23.68 10.15
C ASP A 378 8.07 24.58 11.38
N ASN A 379 7.26 24.42 12.44
CA ASN A 379 7.38 25.19 13.68
C ASN A 379 8.79 25.10 14.29
N GLU A 380 9.28 26.23 14.83
CA GLU A 380 10.60 26.28 15.48
C GLU A 380 10.62 25.56 16.84
N GLU A 381 9.52 25.64 17.57
CA GLU A 381 9.32 25.03 18.88
C GLU A 381 8.30 23.89 18.82
N LEU A 382 8.36 22.98 19.80
CA LEU A 382 7.40 21.89 19.94
C LEU A 382 6.01 22.43 20.28
N THR A 383 5.02 22.06 19.47
CA THR A 383 3.60 22.30 19.75
C THR A 383 3.01 21.21 20.65
N HIS A 384 3.61 20.01 20.64
CA HIS A 384 3.27 18.90 21.51
C HIS A 384 4.51 18.44 22.29
N PRO A 385 4.90 19.15 23.36
CA PRO A 385 6.01 18.75 24.21
C PRO A 385 5.83 17.32 24.72
N VAL A 386 6.93 16.55 24.78
CA VAL A 386 6.92 15.20 25.33
C VAL A 386 6.42 15.24 26.78
N ASP A 387 5.71 14.20 27.20
CA ASP A 387 5.02 14.08 28.50
C ASP A 387 3.83 15.04 28.72
N SER A 388 3.56 15.95 27.79
CA SER A 388 2.34 16.77 27.77
C SER A 388 1.33 16.17 26.79
N ILE A 389 0.18 15.68 27.30
CA ILE A 389 -0.89 15.15 26.46
C ILE A 389 -2.28 15.50 26.97
#